data_AF-A0A2D9ZXD1-F1
#
_entry.id   AF-A0A2D9ZXD1-F1
#
_cell.length_a   1.000
_cell.length_b   1.000
_cell.length_c   1.000
_cell.angle_alpha   90.00
_cell.angle_beta   90.00
_cell.angle_gamma   90.00
#
_symmetry.space_group_name_H-M   'P 1'
#
loop_
_entity.id
_entity.type
_entity.pdbx_description
1 polymer ?
#
loop_
_entity_poly.entity_id
_entity_poly.type
_entity_poly.pdbx_seq_one_letter_code
_entity_poly.pdbx_strand_id
1 'polypeptide(L)'
;MNKDREYETKAIELLDGYLSGVTSFPPEVEIDKEKLLEMYMDSRSIVRLNHENLELSRAAESVWSTCIRVVRCLGLVGEEGKTLSINQKEYFPEAISLYKNAVSLHVTMKELENC
;
A
#
# COMPACT_ATOMS: atom_id res chain seq x y z
N MET A 1 6.67 20.40 9.50
CA MET A 1 6.92 18.95 9.35
C MET A 1 5.68 18.35 8.69
N ASN A 2 5.80 17.71 7.53
CA ASN A 2 4.64 17.17 6.82
C ASN A 2 4.21 15.85 7.46
N LYS A 3 3.17 15.90 8.33
CA LYS A 3 2.66 14.73 9.08
C LYS A 3 2.25 13.57 8.16
N ASP A 4 1.78 13.87 6.94
CA ASP A 4 1.37 12.84 5.98
C ASP A 4 2.55 11.94 5.57
N ARG A 5 3.70 12.55 5.31
CA ARG A 5 4.95 11.84 4.98
C ARG A 5 5.46 10.99 6.14
N GLU A 6 5.24 11.43 7.38
CA GLU A 6 5.60 10.66 8.58
C GLU A 6 4.78 9.37 8.67
N TYR A 7 3.46 9.44 8.47
CA TYR A 7 2.60 8.26 8.48
C TYR A 7 2.87 7.32 7.30
N GLU A 8 3.19 7.88 6.13
CA GLU A 8 3.66 7.09 4.99
C GLU A 8 4.96 6.33 5.31
N THR A 9 5.93 7.01 5.93
CA THR A 9 7.20 6.39 6.34
C THR A 9 6.97 5.26 7.35
N LYS A 10 6.15 5.49 8.38
CA LYS A 10 5.78 4.46 9.36
C LYS A 10 5.08 3.26 8.73
N ALA A 11 4.21 3.50 7.74
CA ALA A 11 3.51 2.42 7.04
C ALA A 11 4.47 1.59 6.18
N ILE A 12 5.44 2.25 5.53
CA ILE A 12 6.54 1.59 4.81
C ILE A 12 7.38 0.75 5.78
N GLU A 13 7.79 1.30 6.93
CA GLU A 13 8.56 0.57 7.95
C GLU A 13 7.83 -0.68 8.44
N LEU A 14 6.52 -0.57 8.67
CA LEU A 14 5.68 -1.72 9.03
C LEU A 14 5.64 -2.79 7.93
N LEU A 15 5.47 -2.39 6.67
CA LEU A 15 5.44 -3.31 5.52
C LEU A 15 6.82 -3.97 5.28
N ASP A 16 7.90 -3.19 5.35
CA ASP A 16 9.28 -3.66 5.26
C ASP A 16 9.64 -4.60 6.42
N GLY A 17 9.04 -4.39 7.59
CA GLY A 17 9.11 -5.27 8.75
C GLY A 17 8.15 -6.45 8.71
N TYR A 18 7.55 -6.78 7.55
CA TYR A 18 6.60 -7.88 7.36
C TYR A 18 5.36 -7.80 8.28
N LEU A 19 5.00 -6.58 8.70
CA LEU A 19 3.95 -6.32 9.68
C LEU A 19 4.18 -7.12 10.98
N SER A 20 5.45 -7.27 11.36
CA SER A 20 5.85 -7.90 12.62
C SER A 20 5.30 -7.10 13.79
N GLY A 21 4.72 -7.78 14.78
CA GLY A 21 4.01 -7.16 15.90
C GLY A 21 2.54 -6.78 15.62
N VAL A 22 2.07 -6.85 14.37
CA VAL A 22 0.65 -6.76 14.06
C VAL A 22 0.02 -8.14 14.18
N THR A 23 -0.64 -8.39 15.31
CA THR A 23 -1.24 -9.69 15.67
C THR A 23 -2.49 -10.01 14.87
N SER A 24 -3.29 -9.01 14.53
CA SER A 24 -4.48 -9.16 13.69
C SER A 24 -4.86 -7.81 13.09
N PHE A 25 -5.39 -7.83 11.87
CA PHE A 25 -6.14 -6.69 11.35
C PHE A 25 -7.48 -6.58 12.09
N PRO A 26 -8.15 -5.42 12.05
CA PRO A 26 -9.49 -5.29 12.60
C PRO A 26 -10.38 -6.41 12.03
N PRO A 27 -11.07 -7.21 12.85
CA PRO A 27 -11.74 -8.43 12.43
C PRO A 27 -12.88 -8.22 11.43
N GLU A 28 -13.39 -6.99 11.35
CA GLU A 28 -14.42 -6.56 10.40
C GLU A 28 -13.87 -6.31 8.98
N VAL A 29 -12.55 -6.34 8.82
CA VAL A 29 -11.87 -5.94 7.59
C VAL A 29 -11.35 -7.19 6.89
N GLU A 30 -12.00 -7.57 5.78
CA GLU A 30 -11.66 -8.72 4.92
C GLU A 30 -10.36 -8.48 4.12
N ILE A 31 -9.24 -8.29 4.81
CA ILE A 31 -7.91 -8.10 4.21
C ILE A 31 -7.03 -9.28 4.58
N ASP A 32 -6.51 -9.94 3.56
CA ASP A 32 -5.51 -10.98 3.70
C ASP A 32 -4.13 -10.34 3.90
N LYS A 33 -3.54 -10.55 5.08
CA LYS A 33 -2.23 -10.04 5.46
C LYS A 33 -1.12 -10.57 4.56
N GLU A 34 -1.14 -11.85 4.22
CA GLU A 34 -0.11 -12.50 3.41
C GLU A 34 -0.17 -11.94 1.99
N LYS A 35 -1.38 -11.84 1.42
CA LYS A 35 -1.56 -11.28 0.09
C LYS A 35 -1.17 -9.80 0.02
N LEU A 36 -1.48 -8.99 1.04
CA LEU A 36 -1.05 -7.60 1.10
C LEU A 36 0.49 -7.47 1.09
N LEU A 37 1.18 -8.31 1.85
CA LEU A 37 2.64 -8.34 1.88
C LEU A 37 3.24 -8.79 0.55
N GLU A 38 2.66 -9.82 -0.08
CA GLU A 38 3.07 -10.29 -1.41
C GLU A 38 3.00 -9.15 -2.44
N MET A 39 1.85 -8.48 -2.56
CA MET A 39 1.65 -7.37 -3.50
C MET A 39 2.64 -6.23 -3.25
N TYR A 40 2.89 -5.91 -1.97
CA TYR A 40 3.84 -4.86 -1.59
C TYR A 40 5.27 -5.22 -1.99
N MET A 41 5.73 -6.43 -1.69
CA MET A 41 7.10 -6.85 -1.96
C MET A 41 7.38 -6.98 -3.45
N ASP A 42 6.44 -7.55 -4.21
CA ASP A 42 6.51 -7.66 -5.67
C ASP A 42 6.66 -6.26 -6.29
N SER A 43 5.72 -5.36 -6.01
CA SER A 43 5.73 -4.02 -6.58
C SER A 43 6.95 -3.18 -6.14
N ARG A 44 7.35 -3.27 -4.86
CA ARG A 44 8.56 -2.58 -4.35
C ARG A 44 9.82 -3.00 -5.07
N SER A 45 9.95 -4.28 -5.42
CA SER A 45 11.14 -4.78 -6.14
C SER A 45 11.29 -4.11 -7.50
N ILE A 46 10.19 -3.99 -8.25
CA ILE A 46 10.14 -3.35 -9.57
C ILE A 46 10.42 -1.86 -9.46
N VAL A 47 9.76 -1.17 -8.52
CA VAL A 47 9.93 0.28 -8.29
C VAL A 47 11.40 0.61 -7.96
N ARG A 48 12.09 -0.24 -7.20
CA ARG A 48 13.50 -0.02 -6.83
C ARG A 48 14.49 -0.29 -7.95
N LEU A 49 14.12 -1.12 -8.92
CA LEU A 49 15.01 -1.53 -10.00
C LEU A 49 15.10 -0.51 -11.15
N ASN A 50 14.32 0.58 -11.13
CA ASN A 50 14.24 1.57 -12.22
C ASN A 50 14.08 0.88 -13.59
N HIS A 51 13.02 0.08 -13.71
CA HIS A 51 12.76 -0.77 -14.87
C HIS A 51 12.60 0.05 -16.17
N GLU A 52 13.14 -0.43 -17.29
CA GLU A 52 13.07 0.27 -18.60
C GLU A 52 11.63 0.33 -19.15
N ASN A 53 10.82 -0.69 -18.83
CA ASN A 53 9.39 -0.69 -19.11
C ASN A 53 8.65 0.31 -18.20
N LEU A 54 8.39 1.51 -18.71
CA LEU A 54 7.69 2.59 -18.00
C LEU A 54 6.25 2.23 -17.61
N GLU A 55 5.57 1.39 -18.39
CA GLU A 55 4.19 0.97 -18.11
C GLU A 55 4.17 0.05 -16.88
N LEU A 56 5.06 -0.95 -16.87
CA LEU A 56 5.25 -1.82 -15.70
C LEU A 56 5.68 -1.02 -14.47
N SER A 57 6.61 -0.07 -14.62
CA SER A 57 7.06 0.77 -13.51
C SER A 57 5.91 1.57 -12.89
N ARG A 58 5.05 2.19 -13.71
CA ARG A 58 3.88 2.95 -13.23
C ARG A 58 2.82 2.05 -12.58
N ALA A 59 2.60 0.86 -13.14
CA ALA A 59 1.71 -0.13 -12.54
C ALA A 59 2.23 -0.55 -11.16
N ALA A 60 3.52 -0.83 -11.03
CA ALA A 60 4.16 -1.16 -9.76
C ALA A 60 4.10 -0.01 -8.74
N GLU A 61 4.37 1.23 -9.14
CA GLU A 61 4.20 2.40 -8.27
C GLU A 61 2.76 2.54 -7.75
N SER A 62 1.77 2.21 -8.59
CA SER A 62 0.36 2.26 -8.22
C SER A 62 0.00 1.18 -7.19
N VAL A 63 0.48 -0.06 -7.38
CA VAL A 63 0.31 -1.15 -6.40
C VAL A 63 1.01 -0.80 -5.09
N TRP A 64 2.28 -0.38 -5.17
CA TRP A 64 3.12 -0.07 -4.02
C TRP A 64 2.51 1.03 -3.14
N SER A 65 2.15 2.16 -3.76
CA SER A 65 1.52 3.28 -3.05
C SER A 65 0.16 2.92 -2.47
N THR A 66 -0.63 2.07 -3.15
CA THR A 66 -1.93 1.62 -2.64
C THR A 66 -1.77 0.70 -1.44
N CYS A 67 -0.80 -0.23 -1.44
CA CYS A 67 -0.51 -1.08 -0.28
C CYS A 67 -0.12 -0.26 0.97
N ILE A 68 0.68 0.79 0.79
CA ILE A 68 1.04 1.72 1.87
C ILE A 68 -0.21 2.42 2.43
N ARG A 69 -1.11 2.87 1.56
CA ARG A 69 -2.38 3.49 1.97
C ARG A 69 -3.28 2.50 2.71
N VAL A 70 -3.33 1.22 2.33
CA VAL A 70 -4.07 0.18 3.07
C VAL A 70 -3.60 0.14 4.53
N VAL A 71 -2.29 0.04 4.77
CA VAL A 71 -1.72 0.01 6.13
C VAL A 71 -2.02 1.27 6.92
N ARG A 72 -1.94 2.44 6.27
CA ARG A 72 -2.32 3.72 6.88
C ARG A 72 -3.79 3.72 7.31
N CYS A 73 -4.69 3.36 6.41
CA CYS A 73 -6.14 3.39 6.63
C CYS A 73 -6.64 2.28 7.56
N LEU A 74 -5.86 1.23 7.76
CA LEU A 74 -6.08 0.26 8.85
C LEU A 74 -5.85 0.87 10.24
N GLY A 75 -5.20 2.03 10.34
CA GLY A 75 -4.88 2.69 11.61
C GLY A 75 -3.65 2.14 12.32
N LEU A 76 -2.86 1.30 11.65
CA LEU A 76 -1.71 0.63 12.26
C LEU A 76 -0.57 1.60 12.63
N VAL A 77 -0.56 2.78 12.04
CA VAL A 77 0.41 3.86 12.29
C VAL A 77 -0.15 4.99 13.15
N GLY A 78 -1.33 4.79 13.76
CA GLY A 78 -2.13 5.78 14.47
C GLY A 78 -3.43 6.13 13.75
N GLU A 79 -4.45 6.55 14.50
CA GLU A 79 -5.77 6.92 13.95
C GLU A 79 -5.67 8.11 13.00
N GLU A 80 -4.81 9.08 13.32
CA GLU A 80 -4.53 10.25 12.47
C GLU A 80 -3.85 9.87 11.15
N GLY A 81 -3.23 8.70 11.10
CA GLY A 81 -2.60 8.17 9.88
C GLY A 81 -3.59 7.72 8.82
N LYS A 82 -4.86 7.49 9.21
CA LYS A 82 -5.95 7.12 8.30
C LYS A 82 -6.36 8.27 7.37
N THR A 83 -6.14 9.50 7.79
CA THR A 83 -6.47 10.70 7.02
C THR A 83 -5.46 10.90 5.89
N LEU A 84 -5.96 11.08 4.66
CA LEU A 84 -5.15 11.51 3.51
C LEU A 84 -5.45 12.98 3.21
N SER A 85 -4.41 13.81 3.06
CA SER A 85 -4.58 15.21 2.65
C SER A 85 -4.19 15.38 1.18
N ILE A 86 -5.16 15.68 0.32
CA ILE A 86 -4.96 15.90 -1.12
C ILE A 86 -5.55 17.26 -1.49
N ASN A 87 -4.75 18.15 -2.06
CA ASN A 87 -5.19 19.50 -2.47
C ASN A 87 -5.92 20.26 -1.36
N GLN A 88 -5.41 20.18 -0.12
CA GLN A 88 -5.99 20.79 1.09
C GLN A 88 -7.38 20.25 1.49
N LYS A 89 -7.80 19.11 0.93
CA LYS A 89 -8.98 18.36 1.36
C LYS A 89 -8.57 17.09 2.07
N GLU A 90 -9.31 16.75 3.11
CA GLU A 90 -9.12 15.52 3.87
C GLU A 90 -10.03 14.41 3.33
N TYR A 91 -9.46 13.22 3.20
CA TYR A 91 -10.13 12.02 2.74
C TYR A 91 -9.90 10.90 3.74
N PHE A 92 -10.95 10.09 3.96
CA PHE A 92 -10.96 8.96 4.88
C PHE A 92 -11.33 7.68 4.09
N PRO A 93 -10.44 7.20 3.21
CA PRO A 93 -10.75 6.03 2.42
C PRO A 93 -10.79 4.77 3.29
N GLU A 94 -11.71 3.87 2.97
CA GLU A 94 -11.82 2.59 3.64
C GLU A 94 -10.67 1.65 3.22
N ALA A 95 -10.01 1.05 4.20
CA ALA A 95 -8.90 0.13 3.95
C ALA A 95 -9.28 -1.03 3.02
N ILE A 96 -10.50 -1.58 3.16
CA ILE A 96 -10.98 -2.68 2.33
C ILE A 96 -11.15 -2.28 0.86
N SER A 97 -11.62 -1.06 0.59
CA SER A 97 -11.77 -0.53 -0.77
C SER A 97 -10.40 -0.36 -1.43
N LEU A 98 -9.44 0.20 -0.69
CA LEU A 98 -8.05 0.31 -1.14
C LEU A 98 -7.40 -1.06 -1.38
N TYR A 99 -7.68 -2.05 -0.53
CA TYR A 99 -7.16 -3.40 -0.69
C TYR A 99 -7.71 -4.08 -1.94
N LYS A 100 -9.02 -4.02 -2.18
CA LYS A 100 -9.64 -4.54 -3.42
C LYS A 100 -9.04 -3.88 -4.67
N ASN A 101 -8.79 -2.58 -4.59
CA ASN A 101 -8.09 -1.85 -5.66
C ASN A 101 -6.64 -2.34 -5.84
N ALA A 102 -5.89 -2.53 -4.74
CA ALA A 102 -4.52 -3.06 -4.80
C ALA A 102 -4.47 -4.45 -5.46
N VAL A 103 -5.43 -5.33 -5.15
CA VAL A 103 -5.55 -6.65 -5.78
C VAL A 103 -5.75 -6.53 -7.29
N SER A 104 -6.67 -5.67 -7.74
CA SER A 104 -6.89 -5.46 -9.18
C SER A 104 -5.65 -4.89 -9.88
N LEU A 105 -4.97 -3.92 -9.26
CA LEU A 105 -3.75 -3.33 -9.81
C LEU A 105 -2.61 -4.36 -9.87
N HIS A 106 -2.49 -5.24 -8.87
CA HIS A 106 -1.47 -6.29 -8.84
C HIS A 106 -1.66 -7.28 -10.00
N VAL A 107 -2.90 -7.68 -10.30
CA VAL A 107 -3.18 -8.54 -11.47
C VAL A 107 -2.69 -7.89 -12.76
N THR A 108 -3.06 -6.63 -13.02
CA THR A 108 -2.60 -5.89 -14.21
C THR A 108 -1.08 -5.75 -14.25
N MET A 109 -0.44 -5.49 -13.11
CA MET A 109 1.02 -5.42 -13.03
C MET A 109 1.68 -6.77 -13.39
N LYS A 110 1.15 -7.89 -12.89
CA LYS A 110 1.67 -9.23 -13.20
C LYS A 110 1.46 -9.60 -14.66
N GLU A 111 0.38 -9.16 -15.30
CA GLU A 111 0.18 -9.33 -16.74
C GLU A 111 1.28 -8.60 -17.53
N LEU A 112 1.58 -7.35 -17.19
CA LEU A 112 2.64 -6.56 -17.82
C LEU A 112 4.05 -7.11 -17.59
N GLU A 113 4.30 -7.74 -16.44
CA GLU A 113 5.60 -8.35 -16.12
C GLU A 113 5.90 -9.58 -16.98
N ASN A 114 4.87 -10.29 -17.45
CA ASN A 114 5.00 -11.50 -18.25
C ASN A 114 5.01 -11.24 -19.77
N CYS A 115 4.91 -9.98 -20.20
CA CYS A 115 4.94 -9.55 -21.60
C CYS A 115 6.35 -9.12 -22.03
#